data_AF-A0A084GIL4-F1
#
_entry.id   AF-A0A084GIL4-F1
#
_cell.length_a   1.000
_cell.length_b   1.000
_cell.length_c   1.000
_cell.angle_alpha   90.00
_cell.angle_beta   90.00
_cell.angle_gamma   90.00
#
_symmetry.space_group_name_H-M   'P 1'
#
loop_
_entity.id
_entity.type
_entity.pdbx_description
1 polymer ?
#
loop_
_entity_poly.entity_id
_entity_poly.type
_entity_poly.pdbx_seq_one_letter_code
_entity_poly.pdbx_strand_id
1 'polypeptide(L)'
;MLWEAERKIDMNYKLHCLEAVRDDIGEKRYRTSLIQVIANYYEEAYGGKKVNKSSMLTFINLMLTSRGLEEISYSYVKKLVA
;
A
#
# COMPACT_ATOMS: atom_id res chain seq x y z
N MET A 1 -2.50 8.34 29.89
CA MET A 1 -3.06 8.87 28.63
C MET A 1 -2.10 8.56 27.48
N LEU A 2 -1.76 7.27 27.29
CA LEU A 2 -0.79 6.81 26.28
C LEU A 2 -1.44 6.02 25.13
N TRP A 3 -2.74 5.75 25.23
CA TRP A 3 -3.48 4.84 24.34
C TRP A 3 -3.97 5.51 23.03
N GLU A 4 -3.92 6.85 22.94
CA GLU A 4 -4.35 7.56 21.72
C GLU A 4 -3.19 7.86 20.76
N ALA A 5 -1.94 7.75 21.23
CA ALA A 5 -0.75 7.90 20.39
C ALA A 5 -0.42 6.63 19.56
N GLU A 6 -1.10 5.51 19.82
CA GLU A 6 -0.85 4.19 19.20
C GLU A 6 -1.47 4.00 17.80
N ARG A 7 -2.11 5.01 17.19
CA ARG A 7 -2.96 4.81 15.99
C ARG A 7 -2.56 5.54 14.72
N LYS A 8 -1.26 5.57 14.42
CA LYS A 8 -0.81 5.56 13.01
C LYS A 8 0.49 4.77 12.95
N ILE A 9 0.37 3.45 12.78
CA ILE A 9 1.52 2.63 12.38
C ILE A 9 2.05 3.24 11.09
N ASP A 10 3.26 3.77 11.15
CA ASP A 10 3.94 4.43 10.04
C ASP A 10 3.99 3.51 8.82
N MET A 11 3.79 4.08 7.64
CA MET A 11 3.80 3.31 6.38
C MET A 11 5.12 2.58 6.21
N ASN A 12 6.25 3.20 6.57
CA ASN A 12 7.55 2.55 6.44
C ASN A 12 7.66 1.33 7.34
N TYR A 13 7.08 1.37 8.55
CA TYR A 13 7.04 0.20 9.43
C TYR A 13 6.20 -0.93 8.83
N LYS A 14 5.00 -0.64 8.31
CA LYS A 14 4.16 -1.66 7.64
C LYS A 14 4.88 -2.29 6.45
N LEU A 15 5.55 -1.47 5.65
CA LEU A 15 6.35 -1.93 4.51
C LEU A 15 7.53 -2.78 4.96
N HIS A 16 8.27 -2.34 5.98
CA HIS A 16 9.40 -3.10 6.52
C HIS A 16 8.98 -4.48 7.03
N CYS A 17 7.90 -4.57 7.80
CA CYS A 17 7.35 -5.85 8.24
C CYS A 17 6.92 -6.74 7.06
N LEU A 18 6.33 -6.14 6.02
CA LEU A 18 5.90 -6.88 4.84
C LEU A 18 7.07 -7.44 4.02
N GLU A 19 8.17 -6.68 3.89
CA GLU A 19 9.41 -7.18 3.27
C GLU A 19 9.97 -8.36 4.06
N ALA A 20 9.97 -8.27 5.39
CA ALA A 20 10.55 -9.29 6.27
C ALA A 20 9.87 -10.66 6.16
N VAL A 21 8.60 -10.70 5.74
CA VAL A 21 7.81 -11.94 5.59
C VAL A 21 7.57 -12.31 4.12
N ARG A 22 8.20 -11.61 3.16
CA ARG A 22 7.96 -11.78 1.72
C ARG A 22 8.12 -13.23 1.27
N ASP A 23 9.20 -13.87 1.70
CA ASP A 23 9.52 -15.25 1.31
C ASP A 23 8.52 -16.24 1.89
N ASP A 24 8.07 -16.01 3.13
CA ASP A 24 7.12 -16.89 3.83
C ASP A 24 5.70 -16.85 3.21
N ILE A 25 5.25 -15.65 2.81
CA ILE A 25 3.91 -15.47 2.23
C ILE A 25 3.88 -15.70 0.72
N GLY A 26 5.05 -15.66 0.08
CA GLY A 26 5.23 -15.75 -1.36
C GLY A 26 4.85 -14.49 -2.12
N GLU A 27 5.44 -14.37 -3.31
CA GLU A 27 5.41 -13.16 -4.15
C GLU A 27 4.02 -12.61 -4.44
N LYS A 28 3.05 -13.50 -4.72
CA LYS A 28 1.67 -13.10 -5.03
C LYS A 28 1.00 -12.42 -3.84
N ARG A 29 1.13 -12.99 -2.64
CA ARG A 29 0.51 -12.42 -1.43
C ARG A 29 1.21 -11.14 -1.03
N TYR A 30 2.54 -11.14 -1.09
CA TYR A 30 3.34 -9.94 -0.88
C TYR A 30 2.90 -8.78 -1.78
N ARG A 31 2.79 -9.01 -3.10
CA ARG A 31 2.36 -7.97 -4.05
C ARG A 31 0.97 -7.43 -3.73
N THR A 32 0.01 -8.30 -3.42
CA THR A 32 -1.35 -7.89 -3.04
C THR A 32 -1.36 -7.06 -1.75
N SER A 33 -0.67 -7.53 -0.70
CA SER A 33 -0.58 -6.82 0.58
C SER A 33 0.11 -5.47 0.44
N LEU A 34 1.16 -5.39 -0.39
CA LEU A 34 1.89 -4.16 -0.65
C LEU A 34 0.98 -3.10 -1.28
N ILE A 35 0.23 -3.48 -2.32
CA ILE A 35 -0.74 -2.59 -2.98
C ILE A 35 -1.77 -2.07 -1.98
N GLN A 36 -2.29 -2.95 -1.13
CA GLN A 36 -3.30 -2.59 -0.13
C GLN A 36 -2.76 -1.60 0.90
N VAL A 37 -1.55 -1.84 1.43
CA VAL A 37 -0.89 -0.94 2.38
C VAL A 37 -0.70 0.46 1.79
N ILE A 38 -0.22 0.53 0.53
CA ILE A 38 0.03 1.80 -0.16
C ILE A 38 -1.29 2.53 -0.45
N ALA A 39 -2.30 1.82 -0.96
CA ALA A 39 -3.60 2.40 -1.27
C ALA A 39 -4.27 2.96 -0.01
N ASN A 40 -4.30 2.19 1.08
CA ASN A 40 -4.88 2.63 2.34
C ASN A 40 -4.15 3.85 2.90
N TYR A 41 -2.81 3.86 2.85
CA TYR A 41 -2.04 5.03 3.27
C TYR A 41 -2.38 6.27 2.43
N TYR A 42 -2.51 6.10 1.11
CA TYR A 42 -2.87 7.20 0.22
C TYR A 42 -4.26 7.75 0.53
N GLU A 43 -5.25 6.88 0.77
CA GLU A 43 -6.60 7.31 1.16
C GLU A 43 -6.62 8.02 2.52
N GLU A 44 -5.92 7.48 3.51
CA GLU A 44 -5.76 8.08 4.84
C GLU A 44 -5.09 9.46 4.78
N ALA A 45 -4.07 9.63 3.92
CA ALA A 45 -3.37 10.89 3.73
C ALA A 45 -4.26 11.98 3.12
N TYR A 46 -5.24 11.60 2.30
CA TYR A 46 -6.20 12.54 1.71
C TYR A 46 -7.38 12.88 2.62
N GLY A 47 -7.52 12.23 3.79
CA GLY A 47 -8.46 12.61 4.84
C GLY A 47 -9.91 12.69 4.37
N GLY A 48 -10.34 11.74 3.53
CA GLY A 48 -11.71 11.69 2.99
C GLY A 48 -11.98 12.67 1.83
N LYS A 49 -10.99 13.44 1.37
CA LYS A 49 -11.09 14.21 0.12
C LYS A 49 -11.11 13.28 -1.08
N LYS A 50 -11.71 13.74 -2.19
CA LYS A 50 -11.79 12.97 -3.44
C LYS A 50 -10.39 12.58 -3.92
N VAL A 51 -10.06 11.30 -3.78
CA VAL A 51 -8.78 10.73 -4.23
C VAL A 51 -8.69 10.82 -5.75
N ASN A 52 -7.60 11.41 -6.25
CA ASN A 52 -7.27 11.35 -7.66
C ASN A 52 -6.76 9.94 -7.98
N LYS A 53 -7.60 9.16 -8.66
CA LYS A 53 -7.32 7.76 -9.04
C LYS A 53 -6.04 7.62 -9.85
N SER A 54 -5.74 8.58 -10.73
CA SER A 54 -4.54 8.58 -11.55
C SER A 54 -3.29 8.76 -10.67
N SER A 55 -3.31 9.74 -9.77
CA SER A 55 -2.20 9.99 -8.84
C SER A 55 -1.95 8.82 -7.90
N MET A 56 -3.02 8.19 -7.39
CA MET A 56 -2.89 6.98 -6.57
C MET A 56 -2.27 5.82 -7.35
N LEU A 57 -2.71 5.59 -8.60
CA LEU A 57 -2.13 4.55 -9.44
C LEU A 57 -0.65 4.80 -9.71
N THR A 58 -0.29 6.04 -10.08
CA THR A 58 1.11 6.43 -10.32
C THR A 58 1.96 6.18 -9.08
N PHE A 59 1.44 6.56 -7.89
CA PHE A 59 2.14 6.33 -6.63
C PHE A 59 2.35 4.83 -6.36
N ILE A 60 1.31 4.00 -6.54
CA ILE A 60 1.41 2.55 -6.37
C ILE A 60 2.44 1.96 -7.35
N ASN A 61 2.39 2.30 -8.63
CA ASN A 61 3.32 1.77 -9.63
C ASN A 61 4.77 2.21 -9.38
N LEU A 62 4.99 3.43 -8.89
CA LEU A 62 6.31 3.88 -8.48
C LEU A 62 6.86 3.03 -7.31
N MET A 63 6.01 2.74 -6.32
CA MET A 63 6.38 1.91 -5.17
C MET A 63 6.63 0.45 -5.54
N LEU A 64 5.88 -0.10 -6.51
CA LEU A 64 6.08 -1.44 -7.05
C LEU A 64 7.41 -1.54 -7.82
N THR A 65 7.64 -0.63 -8.76
CA THR A 65 8.86 -0.63 -9.59
C THR A 65 10.12 -0.43 -8.77
N SER A 66 10.08 0.38 -7.70
CA SER A 66 11.20 0.53 -6.74
C SER A 66 11.57 -0.78 -6.02
N ARG A 67 10.70 -1.79 -6.04
CA ARG A 67 10.88 -3.13 -5.43
C ARG A 67 11.07 -4.24 -6.47
N GLY A 68 11.28 -3.87 -7.74
CA GLY A 68 11.43 -4.82 -8.84
C GLY A 68 10.13 -5.52 -9.24
N LEU A 69 8.97 -4.96 -8.86
CA LEU A 69 7.67 -5.50 -9.22
C LEU A 69 7.12 -4.82 -10.47
N GLU A 70 6.40 -5.58 -11.27
CA GLU A 70 5.71 -5.06 -12.45
C GLU A 70 4.60 -4.07 -12.07
N GLU A 71 4.40 -3.08 -12.95
CA GLU A 71 3.28 -2.16 -12.87
C GLU A 71 1.93 -2.88 -12.98
N ILE A 72 0.88 -2.23 -12.48
CA ILE A 72 -0.49 -2.73 -12.51
C ILE A 72 -1.43 -1.69 -13.10
N SER A 73 -2.60 -2.18 -13.52
CA SER A 73 -3.70 -1.34 -13.96
C SER A 73 -4.55 -0.88 -12.77
N TYR A 74 -5.24 0.24 -12.94
CA TYR A 74 -6.20 0.71 -11.94
C TYR A 74 -7.33 -0.30 -11.69
N SER A 75 -7.77 -1.05 -12.71
CA SER A 75 -8.81 -2.07 -12.55
C SER A 75 -8.35 -3.21 -11.64
N TYR A 76 -7.05 -3.52 -11.62
CA TYR A 76 -6.47 -4.47 -10.69
C TYR A 76 -6.45 -3.92 -9.26
N VAL A 77 -5.99 -2.67 -9.06
CA VAL A 77 -6.04 -1.99 -7.75
C VAL A 77 -7.46 -1.99 -7.19
N LYS A 78 -8.46 -1.61 -8.02
CA LYS A 78 -9.86 -1.56 -7.61
C LYS A 78 -10.37 -2.91 -7.10
N LYS A 79 -9.95 -4.05 -7.68
CA LYS A 79 -10.38 -5.38 -7.21
C LYS A 79 -9.80 -5.75 -5.84
N LEU A 80 -8.69 -5.15 -5.45
CA LEU A 80 -8.01 -5.45 -4.20
C LEU A 80 -8.48 -4.56 -3.05
N VAL A 81 -8.86 -3.31 -3.35
CA VAL A 81 -9.19 -2.27 -2.35
C VAL A 81 -10.70 -2.05 -2.16
N ALA A 82 -11.53 -2.64 -3.03
CA ALA A 82 -13.00 -2.54 -2.94
C ALA A 82 -13.64 -3.60 -2.03
#